data_AF-A0A9E3VVM9-F1
#
_entry.id   AF-A0A9E3VVM9-F1
#
_cell.length_a   1.000
_cell.length_b   1.000
_cell.length_c   1.000
_cell.angle_alpha   90.00
_cell.angle_beta   90.00
_cell.angle_gamma   90.00
#
_symmetry.space_group_name_H-M   'P 1'
#
loop_
_entity.id
_entity.type
_entity.pdbx_description
1 polymer ?
#
loop_
_entity_poly.entity_id
_entity_poly.type
_entity_poly.pdbx_seq_one_letter_code
_entity_poly.pdbx_strand_id
1 'polypeptide(L)' 'MPPDASLVLAAVDFSDDARRAAWRAALVAAEQGARLELVHVMNRASASALRGLLRPQAGGEGRVLDSLRAMLDG' A
#
# COMPACT_ATOMS: atom_id res chain seq x y z
N MET A 1 26.95 12.12 -7.94
CA MET A 1 25.75 11.64 -7.23
C MET A 1 24.61 12.55 -7.66
N PRO A 2 23.59 12.10 -8.41
CA PRO A 2 22.42 12.94 -8.62
C PRO A 2 21.81 13.27 -7.24
N PRO A 3 21.18 14.43 -7.05
CA PRO A 3 20.54 14.77 -5.78
C PRO A 3 19.58 13.66 -5.37
N ASP A 4 19.64 13.25 -4.10
CA ASP A 4 18.76 12.22 -3.54
C ASP A 4 17.32 12.52 -3.97
N ALA A 5 16.69 11.57 -4.68
CA ALA A 5 15.37 11.78 -5.24
C ALA A 5 14.39 12.17 -4.12
N SER A 6 13.77 13.35 -4.24
CA SER A 6 12.78 13.86 -3.29
C SER A 6 11.69 12.80 -3.04
N LEU A 7 11.25 12.66 -1.79
CA LEU A 7 10.28 11.65 -1.36
C LEU A 7 9.07 12.31 -0.71
N VAL A 8 7.88 11.92 -1.16
CA VAL A 8 6.61 12.19 -0.50
C VAL A 8 6.16 10.90 0.20
N LEU A 9 5.96 10.96 1.51
CA LEU A 9 5.45 9.83 2.30
C LEU A 9 4.01 10.11 2.73
N ALA A 10 3.09 9.22 2.41
CA ALA A 10 1.70 9.28 2.87
C ALA A 10 1.41 8.09 3.78
N ALA A 11 1.17 8.38 5.06
CA ALA A 11 0.64 7.41 5.99
C ALA A 11 -0.85 7.15 5.68
N VAL A 12 -1.25 5.89 5.56
CA VAL A 12 -2.62 5.48 5.26
C VAL A 12 -3.16 4.59 6.37
N ASP A 13 -4.45 4.68 6.67
CA ASP A 13 -5.15 3.85 7.66
C ASP A 13 -6.37 3.11 7.07
N PHE A 14 -6.46 3.08 5.73
CA PHE A 14 -7.58 2.54 4.93
C PHE A 14 -8.92 3.26 5.10
N SER A 15 -8.96 4.43 5.72
CA SER A 15 -10.13 5.32 5.67
C SER A 15 -10.27 6.01 4.31
N ASP A 16 -11.47 6.49 4.01
CA ASP A 16 -11.71 7.34 2.83
C ASP A 16 -10.88 8.63 2.87
N ASP A 17 -10.61 9.15 4.06
CA ASP A 17 -9.84 10.38 4.25
C ASP A 17 -8.37 10.13 3.91
N ALA A 18 -7.81 9.01 4.37
CA ALA A 18 -6.47 8.59 3.98
C ALA A 18 -6.35 8.32 2.48
N ARG A 19 -7.40 7.77 1.84
CA ARG A 19 -7.46 7.60 0.38
C ARG A 19 -7.36 8.94 -0.35
N ARG A 20 -8.12 9.96 0.09
CA ARG A 20 -8.05 11.31 -0.50
C ARG A 20 -6.70 11.96 -0.26
N ALA A 21 -6.10 11.79 0.93
CA ALA A 21 -4.77 12.29 1.24
C ALA A 21 -3.68 11.63 0.37
N ALA A 22 -3.72 10.30 0.21
CA ALA A 22 -2.81 9.56 -0.66
C ALA A 22 -2.93 9.98 -2.12
N TRP A 23 -4.14 10.21 -2.61
CA TRP A 23 -4.37 10.76 -3.95
C TRP A 23 -3.69 12.12 -4.13
N ARG A 24 -3.85 13.02 -3.15
CA ARG A 24 -3.21 14.34 -3.21
C ARG A 24 -1.68 14.23 -3.15
N ALA A 25 -1.15 13.33 -2.31
CA ALA A 25 0.28 13.06 -2.22
C ALA A 25 0.86 12.55 -3.55
N ALA A 26 0.12 11.71 -4.28
CA ALA A 26 0.52 11.25 -5.60
C ALA A 26 0.63 12.38 -6.63
N LEU A 27 -0.33 13.32 -6.63
CA LEU A 27 -0.28 14.51 -7.48
C LEU A 27 0.95 15.38 -7.15
N VAL A 28 1.20 15.63 -5.86
CA VAL A 28 2.36 16.41 -5.41
C VAL A 28 3.68 15.72 -5.81
N ALA A 29 3.77 14.41 -5.63
CA ALA A 29 4.96 13.65 -6.00
C ALA A 29 5.23 13.73 -7.51
N ALA A 30 4.19 13.59 -8.33
CA ALA A 30 4.29 13.71 -9.79
C ALA A 30 4.72 15.11 -10.22
N GLU A 31 4.13 16.16 -9.65
CA GLU A 31 4.48 17.56 -9.93
C GLU A 31 5.95 17.87 -9.60
N GLN A 32 6.50 17.24 -8.57
CA GLN A 32 7.86 17.48 -8.08
C GLN A 32 8.91 16.53 -8.68
N GLY A 33 8.50 15.56 -9.51
CA GLY A 33 9.40 14.46 -9.94
C GLY A 33 9.92 13.63 -8.76
N ALA A 34 9.14 13.58 -7.67
CA ALA A 34 9.47 12.90 -6.43
C ALA A 34 8.92 11.46 -6.42
N ARG A 35 9.54 10.59 -5.63
CA ARG A 35 9.01 9.26 -5.33
C ARG A 35 7.84 9.39 -4.35
N LEU A 36 6.81 8.55 -4.50
CA LEU A 36 5.75 8.39 -3.51
C LEU A 36 5.94 7.07 -2.75
N GLU A 37 5.85 7.12 -1.42
CA GLU A 37 5.73 5.93 -0.58
C GLU A 37 4.44 5.98 0.25
N LEU A 38 3.67 4.89 0.21
CA LEU A 38 2.48 4.69 1.04
C LEU A 38 2.83 3.76 2.19
N VAL A 39 2.55 4.19 3.42
CA VAL A 39 2.87 3.41 4.63
C VAL A 39 1.64 3.24 5.51
N HIS A 40 1.33 2.00 5.88
CA HIS A 40 0.34 1.71 6.90
C HIS A 40 1.04 1.20 8.17
N VAL A 41 0.79 1.85 9.31
CA VAL A 41 1.36 1.43 10.60
C VAL A 41 0.38 0.49 11.27
N MET A 42 0.82 -0.75 11.50
CA MET A 42 0.05 -1.77 12.20
C MET A 42 0.67 -2.08 13.56
N ASN A 43 -0.18 -2.33 14.56
CA ASN A 43 0.30 -2.94 15.80
C ASN A 43 0.71 -4.40 15.56
N ARG A 44 1.49 -4.97 16.48
CA ARG A 44 2.03 -6.34 16.35
C ARG A 44 0.94 -7.42 16.30
N ALA A 45 -0.16 -7.25 17.04
CA ALA A 45 -1.24 -8.22 17.07
C ALA A 45 -1.98 -8.29 15.73
N SER A 46 -2.35 -7.13 15.17
CA SER A 46 -2.97 -7.00 13.84
C SER A 46 -2.04 -7.52 12.74
N ALA A 47 -0.74 -7.24 12.82
CA ALA A 47 0.24 -7.78 11.88
C ALA A 47 0.35 -9.32 11.97
N SER A 48 0.30 -9.89 13.17
CA SER A 48 0.30 -11.34 13.37
C SER A 48 -0.97 -12.00 12.81
N ALA A 49 -2.14 -11.40 13.04
CA ALA A 49 -3.41 -11.88 12.50
C ALA A 49 -3.40 -11.84 10.96
N LEU A 50 -2.95 -10.73 10.36
CA LEU A 50 -2.83 -10.60 8.92
C LEU A 50 -1.88 -11.65 8.32
N ARG A 51 -0.73 -11.91 8.97
CA ARG A 51 0.19 -12.98 8.55
C ARG A 51 -0.47 -14.36 8.60
N GLY A 52 -1.36 -14.61 9.56
CA GLY A 52 -2.14 -15.85 9.64
C GLY A 52 -3.10 -16.00 8.46
N LEU A 53 -3.74 -14.91 8.04
CA LEU A 53 -4.66 -14.89 6.89
C LEU A 53 -3.92 -15.02 5.55
N LEU A 54 -2.75 -14.40 5.43
CA LEU A 54 -1.92 -14.43 4.21
C LEU A 54 -1.08 -15.71 4.10
N ARG A 55 -0.99 -16.51 5.16
CA ARG A 55 -0.28 -17.78 5.11
C ARG A 55 -0.95 -18.66 4.06
N PRO A 56 -0.23 -19.09 3.00
CA PRO A 56 -0.80 -20.00 2.04
C PRO A 56 -1.31 -21.22 2.79
N GLN A 57 -2.61 -21.51 2.70
CA GLN A 57 -3.08 -22.85 2.99
C GLN A 57 -2.29 -23.76 2.04
N ALA A 58 -1.53 -24.72 2.58
CA ALA A 58 -0.72 -25.63 1.78
C ALA A 58 -1.61 -26.20 0.66
N GLY A 59 -1.45 -25.69 -0.58
CA GLY A 59 -2.29 -26.01 -1.74
C GLY A 59 -3.02 -24.86 -2.46
N GLY A 60 -2.84 -23.58 -2.11
CA GLY A 60 -3.74 -22.50 -2.57
C GLY A 60 -3.14 -21.24 -3.24
N GLU A 61 -1.92 -21.26 -3.78
CA GLU A 61 -1.28 -20.05 -4.33
C GLU A 61 -2.08 -19.36 -5.47
N GLY A 62 -2.92 -20.10 -6.19
CA GLY A 62 -3.73 -19.53 -7.30
C GLY A 62 -4.81 -18.53 -6.86
N ARG A 63 -5.52 -18.77 -5.74
CA ARG A 63 -6.74 -18.00 -5.44
C ARG A 63 -6.50 -16.58 -4.90
N VAL A 64 -5.36 -16.33 -4.27
CA VAL A 64 -5.07 -15.04 -3.63
C VAL A 64 -4.70 -13.98 -4.68
N LEU A 65 -3.92 -14.37 -5.69
CA LEU A 65 -3.55 -13.51 -6.82
C LEU A 65 -4.76 -13.15 -7.69
N ASP A 66 -5.67 -14.10 -7.91
CA ASP A 66 -6.91 -13.86 -8.67
C ASP A 66 -7.84 -12.87 -7.94
N SER A 67 -7.93 -12.97 -6.62
CA SER A 67 -8.76 -12.06 -5.80
C SER A 67 -8.17 -10.65 -5.74
N LEU A 68 -6.84 -10.52 -5.69
CA LEU A 68 -6.15 -9.23 -5.75
C LEU A 68 -6.31 -8.56 -7.12
N ARG A 69 -6.24 -9.32 -8.23
CA ARG A 69 -6.49 -8.78 -9.58
C ARG A 69 -7.94 -8.32 -9.75
N ALA A 70 -8.91 -9.14 -9.34
CA ALA A 70 -10.33 -8.78 -9.44
C ALA A 70 -10.69 -7.50 -8.66
N MET A 71 -9.97 -7.19 -7.58
CA MET A 71 -10.17 -5.98 -6.78
C MET A 71 -9.45 -4.74 -7.37
N LEU A 72 -8.49 -4.93 -8.27
CA LEU A 72 -7.79 -3.86 -8.97
C LEU A 72 -8.44 -3.52 -10.34
N ASP A 73 -9.21 -4.46 -10.89
CA ASP A 73 -9.92 -4.33 -12.18
C ASP A 73 -11.38 -3.83 -12.04
N GLY A 74 -11.82 -3.47 -10.82
CA GLY A 74 -13.15 -2.91 -10.52
C GLY A 74 -13.06 -1.54 -9.86
#